data_AF-A0A1F4KFY7-F1
#
_entry.id   AF-A0A1F4KFY7-F1
#
_cell.length_a   1.000
_cell.length_b   1.000
_cell.length_c   1.000
_cell.angle_alpha   90.00
_cell.angle_beta   90.00
_cell.angle_gamma   90.00
#
_symmetry.space_group_name_H-M   'P 1'
#
loop_
_entity.id
_entity.type
_entity.pdbx_description
1 polymer ?
#
loop_
_entity_poly.entity_id
_entity_poly.type
_entity_poly.pdbx_seq_one_letter_code
_entity_poly.pdbx_strand_id
1 'polypeptide(L)'
;MERYHFTPEVEALIRGKSSIHIGQDLGYTLGTFPNHHRALMSTMLYGRKLKSPQPPDLKYSVECFFQRALRFRPDDTTARMIYAMFLTANDRAPEAMRELERVEKEAADNPFTSYNLGLIYLDLREYNKALQLAHKAMAQGFVQTGLRDRLQLAGKWQDPEERPTAVK
;
A
#
# COMPACT_ATOMS: atom_id res chain seq x y z
N MET A 1 -13.45 3.28 -20.49
CA MET A 1 -13.13 1.86 -20.76
C MET A 1 -12.68 1.10 -19.51
N GLU A 2 -11.98 1.71 -18.55
CA GLU A 2 -11.59 1.11 -17.26
C GLU A 2 -12.74 0.38 -16.52
N ARG A 3 -13.92 1.02 -16.42
CA ARG A 3 -15.13 0.48 -15.75
C ARG A 3 -15.66 -0.85 -16.30
N TYR A 4 -15.20 -1.28 -17.48
CA TYR A 4 -15.65 -2.53 -18.08
C TYR A 4 -14.88 -3.74 -17.57
N HIS A 5 -13.58 -3.57 -17.26
CA HIS A 5 -12.72 -4.67 -16.83
C HIS A 5 -12.41 -4.63 -15.32
N PHE A 6 -12.40 -3.46 -14.68
CA PHE A 6 -12.20 -3.37 -13.22
C PHE A 6 -13.50 -2.98 -12.52
N THR A 7 -14.23 -3.97 -12.02
CA THR A 7 -15.50 -3.78 -11.31
C THR A 7 -15.42 -4.20 -9.85
N PRO A 8 -16.42 -3.84 -9.01
CA PRO A 8 -16.40 -4.26 -7.60
C PRO A 8 -16.25 -5.78 -7.42
N GLU A 9 -16.81 -6.60 -8.31
CA GLU A 9 -16.68 -8.06 -8.26
C GLU A 9 -15.26 -8.54 -8.60
N VAL A 10 -14.61 -7.89 -9.57
CA VAL A 10 -13.21 -8.17 -9.94
C VAL A 10 -12.29 -7.71 -8.83
N GLU A 11 -12.51 -6.51 -8.29
CA GLU A 11 -11.73 -5.96 -7.18
C GLU A 11 -11.81 -6.84 -5.93
N ALA A 12 -13.01 -7.32 -5.60
CA ALA A 12 -13.28 -8.22 -4.48
C ALA A 12 -12.89 -9.68 -4.76
N LEU A 13 -12.37 -9.99 -5.95
CA LEU A 13 -11.93 -11.34 -6.36
C LEU A 13 -13.06 -12.39 -6.28
N ILE A 14 -14.28 -11.99 -6.63
CA ILE A 14 -15.48 -12.83 -6.63
C ILE A 14 -15.64 -13.54 -7.98
N ARG A 15 -15.63 -12.79 -9.08
CA ARG A 15 -15.73 -13.31 -10.46
C ARG A 15 -15.22 -12.27 -11.47
N GLY A 16 -14.78 -12.72 -12.64
CA GLY A 16 -14.51 -11.84 -13.78
C GLY A 16 -15.81 -11.27 -14.37
N LYS A 17 -15.73 -10.08 -14.98
CA LYS A 17 -16.87 -9.43 -15.63
C LYS A 17 -16.85 -9.60 -17.14
N SER A 18 -15.68 -9.44 -17.76
CA SER A 18 -15.50 -9.50 -19.23
C SER A 18 -14.94 -10.83 -19.71
N SER A 19 -14.39 -11.62 -18.78
CA SER A 19 -14.12 -13.04 -18.97
C SER A 19 -14.54 -13.78 -17.69
N ILE A 20 -14.62 -15.11 -17.75
CA ILE A 20 -14.83 -15.95 -16.57
C ILE A 20 -13.62 -15.81 -15.59
N HIS A 21 -12.54 -15.14 -16.02
CA HIS A 21 -11.21 -15.20 -15.43
C HIS A 21 -10.79 -13.85 -14.83
N ILE A 22 -10.82 -13.76 -13.50
CA ILE A 22 -10.39 -12.57 -12.74
C ILE A 22 -8.98 -12.09 -13.16
N GLY A 23 -8.06 -13.03 -13.44
CA GLY A 23 -6.69 -12.70 -13.86
C GLY A 23 -6.62 -11.94 -15.18
N GLN A 24 -7.48 -12.27 -16.15
CA GLN A 24 -7.52 -11.55 -17.44
C GLN A 24 -7.99 -10.11 -17.27
N ASP A 25 -9.02 -9.88 -16.46
CA ASP A 25 -9.57 -8.56 -16.20
C ASP A 25 -8.58 -7.65 -15.45
N LEU A 26 -7.89 -8.20 -14.44
CA LEU A 26 -6.79 -7.52 -13.75
C LEU A 26 -5.62 -7.24 -14.71
N GLY A 27 -5.23 -8.23 -15.50
CA GLY A 27 -4.14 -8.11 -16.47
C GLY A 27 -4.42 -7.08 -17.57
N TYR A 28 -5.65 -7.01 -18.06
CA TYR A 28 -6.09 -5.99 -19.02
C TYR A 28 -6.02 -4.59 -18.41
N THR A 29 -6.57 -4.43 -17.20
CA THR A 29 -6.58 -3.15 -16.49
C THR A 29 -5.16 -2.64 -16.27
N LEU A 30 -4.25 -3.49 -15.79
CA LEU A 30 -2.85 -3.14 -15.56
C LEU A 30 -2.00 -3.07 -16.83
N GLY A 31 -2.46 -3.68 -17.93
CA GLY A 31 -1.91 -3.47 -19.26
C GLY A 31 -2.18 -2.06 -19.79
N THR A 32 -3.38 -1.53 -19.50
CA THR A 32 -3.84 -0.21 -19.94
C THR A 32 -3.37 0.90 -18.99
N PHE A 33 -3.42 0.64 -17.68
CA PHE A 33 -3.09 1.59 -16.62
C PHE A 33 -2.10 0.93 -15.65
N PRO A 34 -0.78 0.95 -15.94
CA PRO A 34 0.21 0.20 -15.16
C PRO A 34 0.25 0.56 -13.67
N ASN A 35 -0.03 1.82 -13.31
CA ASN A 35 -0.05 2.30 -11.94
C ASN A 35 -1.46 2.36 -11.33
N HIS A 36 -2.43 1.59 -11.84
CA HIS A 36 -3.78 1.57 -11.28
C HIS A 36 -3.78 0.94 -9.88
N HIS A 37 -3.80 1.76 -8.83
CA HIS A 37 -3.59 1.34 -7.43
C HIS A 37 -4.51 0.23 -6.96
N ARG A 38 -5.83 0.34 -7.21
CA ARG A 38 -6.80 -0.69 -6.77
C ARG A 38 -6.58 -2.02 -7.48
N ALA A 39 -6.28 -2.02 -8.78
CA ALA A 39 -5.97 -3.24 -9.53
C ALA A 39 -4.65 -3.88 -9.08
N LEU A 40 -3.62 -3.09 -8.75
CA LEU A 40 -2.38 -3.59 -8.14
C LEU A 40 -2.65 -4.27 -6.79
N MET A 41 -3.46 -3.62 -5.94
CA MET A 41 -3.90 -4.19 -4.66
C MET A 41 -4.67 -5.51 -4.85
N SER A 42 -5.67 -5.54 -5.74
CA SER A 42 -6.41 -6.76 -6.04
C SER A 42 -5.52 -7.86 -6.61
N THR A 43 -4.53 -7.52 -7.44
CA THR A 43 -3.58 -8.49 -8.01
C THR A 43 -2.68 -9.10 -6.93
N MET A 44 -2.19 -8.30 -5.98
CA MET A 44 -1.49 -8.80 -4.79
C MET A 44 -2.38 -9.73 -3.95
N LEU A 45 -3.62 -9.31 -3.68
CA LEU A 45 -4.58 -10.12 -2.91
C LEU A 45 -4.91 -11.44 -3.62
N TYR A 46 -4.98 -11.45 -4.95
CA TYR A 46 -5.21 -12.64 -5.75
C TYR A 46 -4.02 -13.62 -5.66
N GLY A 47 -2.80 -13.09 -5.79
CA GLY A 47 -1.54 -13.80 -5.52
C GLY A 47 -1.56 -14.51 -4.17
N ARG A 48 -1.89 -13.76 -3.12
CA ARG A 48 -1.98 -14.27 -1.75
C ARG A 48 -3.08 -15.33 -1.59
N LYS A 49 -4.28 -15.07 -2.12
CA LYS A 49 -5.45 -15.98 -2.04
C LYS A 49 -5.12 -17.34 -2.62
N LEU A 50 -4.40 -17.38 -3.75
CA LEU A 50 -4.03 -18.61 -4.44
C LEU A 50 -2.62 -19.11 -4.11
N LYS A 51 -1.89 -18.42 -3.22
CA LYS A 51 -0.49 -18.74 -2.87
C LYS A 51 0.40 -18.92 -4.10
N SER A 52 0.23 -18.07 -5.10
CA SER A 52 0.98 -18.12 -6.34
C SER A 52 1.63 -16.77 -6.63
N PRO A 53 2.90 -16.73 -7.07
CA PRO A 53 3.52 -15.50 -7.57
C PRO A 53 2.92 -15.05 -8.90
N GLN A 54 2.25 -15.96 -9.63
CA GLN A 54 1.52 -15.69 -10.84
C GLN A 54 0.20 -16.49 -10.84
N PRO A 55 -0.87 -15.94 -10.24
CA PRO A 55 -2.20 -16.52 -10.33
C PRO A 55 -2.65 -16.86 -11.76
N PRO A 56 -3.61 -17.80 -11.93
CA PRO A 56 -4.17 -18.13 -13.23
C PRO A 56 -4.63 -16.90 -13.99
N ASP A 57 -4.46 -16.97 -15.31
CA ASP A 57 -4.94 -15.98 -16.28
C ASP A 57 -4.27 -14.60 -16.21
N LEU A 58 -3.25 -14.43 -15.37
CA LEU A 58 -2.38 -13.25 -15.41
C LEU A 58 -1.27 -13.41 -16.44
N LYS A 59 -1.10 -12.36 -17.26
CA LYS A 59 -0.02 -12.27 -18.25
C LYS A 59 1.38 -12.22 -17.63
N TYR A 60 1.49 -11.63 -16.44
CA TYR A 60 2.76 -11.43 -15.72
C TYR A 60 2.61 -11.84 -14.26
N SER A 61 3.72 -12.07 -13.57
CA SER A 61 3.72 -12.26 -12.11
C SER A 61 3.22 -10.99 -11.39
N VAL A 62 2.74 -11.17 -10.15
CA VAL A 62 2.30 -10.07 -9.28
C VAL A 62 3.40 -9.02 -9.14
N GLU A 63 4.65 -9.45 -8.88
CA GLU A 63 5.80 -8.55 -8.75
C GLU A 63 6.11 -7.80 -10.06
N CYS A 64 5.97 -8.45 -11.21
CA CYS A 64 6.22 -7.81 -12.49
C CYS A 64 5.25 -6.64 -12.75
N PHE A 65 3.99 -6.74 -12.29
CA PHE A 65 3.06 -5.60 -12.37
C PHE A 65 3.53 -4.41 -11.55
N PHE A 66 4.07 -4.62 -10.33
CA PHE A 66 4.65 -3.53 -9.53
C PHE A 66 5.87 -2.90 -10.20
N GLN A 67 6.79 -3.72 -10.73
CA GLN A 67 7.96 -3.22 -11.45
C GLN A 67 7.55 -2.38 -12.67
N ARG A 68 6.51 -2.79 -13.39
CA ARG A 68 5.94 -2.02 -14.51
C ARG A 68 5.30 -0.72 -14.05
N ALA A 69 4.53 -0.74 -12.96
CA ALA A 69 3.93 0.45 -12.37
C ALA A 69 5.00 1.51 -12.04
N LEU A 70 6.07 1.10 -11.35
CA LEU A 70 7.15 1.99 -10.93
C LEU A 70 8.06 2.44 -12.07
N ARG A 71 8.16 1.67 -13.17
CA ARG A 71 8.80 2.15 -14.41
C ARG A 71 7.93 3.17 -15.15
N PHE A 72 6.61 3.00 -15.11
CA PHE A 72 5.66 3.91 -15.75
C PHE A 72 5.55 5.24 -15.01
N ARG A 73 5.50 5.20 -13.67
CA ARG A 73 5.49 6.37 -12.78
C ARG A 73 6.44 6.14 -11.60
N PRO A 74 7.71 6.56 -11.71
CA PRO A 74 8.69 6.40 -10.64
C PRO A 74 8.38 7.22 -9.38
N ASP A 75 7.57 8.26 -9.47
CA ASP A 75 7.18 9.17 -8.39
C ASP A 75 5.83 8.79 -7.74
N ASP A 76 5.23 7.66 -8.15
CA ASP A 76 3.94 7.21 -7.61
C ASP A 76 4.12 6.56 -6.24
N THR A 77 4.05 7.38 -5.19
CA THR A 77 4.24 6.94 -3.80
C THR A 77 3.18 5.94 -3.36
N THR A 78 1.96 6.00 -3.90
CA THR A 78 0.90 5.03 -3.56
C THR A 78 1.20 3.67 -4.18
N ALA A 79 1.58 3.61 -5.47
CA ALA A 79 2.00 2.36 -6.09
C ALA A 79 3.22 1.75 -5.38
N ARG A 80 4.17 2.61 -4.96
CA ARG A 80 5.36 2.20 -4.20
C ARG A 80 5.02 1.63 -2.83
N MET A 81 4.10 2.25 -2.09
CA MET A 81 3.60 1.71 -0.82
C MET A 81 2.91 0.36 -0.98
N ILE A 82 2.08 0.17 -2.01
CA ILE A 82 1.43 -1.12 -2.28
C ILE A 82 2.49 -2.18 -2.63
N TYR A 83 3.56 -1.81 -3.35
CA TYR A 83 4.67 -2.73 -3.60
C TYR A 83 5.41 -3.11 -2.32
N ALA A 84 5.66 -2.15 -1.43
CA ALA A 84 6.24 -2.45 -0.12
C ALA A 84 5.36 -3.41 0.69
N MET A 85 4.03 -3.24 0.67
CA MET A 85 3.10 -4.19 1.30
C MET A 85 3.22 -5.60 0.70
N PHE A 86 3.34 -5.72 -0.62
CA PHE A 86 3.58 -7.00 -1.29
C PHE A 86 4.90 -7.62 -0.81
N LEU A 87 5.98 -6.85 -0.75
CA LEU A 87 7.28 -7.32 -0.28
C LEU A 87 7.22 -7.77 1.20
N THR A 88 6.59 -7.00 2.07
CA THR A 88 6.36 -7.36 3.48
C THR A 88 5.60 -8.68 3.60
N ALA A 89 4.53 -8.86 2.82
CA ALA A 89 3.72 -10.08 2.83
C ALA A 89 4.44 -11.32 2.28
N ASN A 90 5.59 -11.14 1.63
CA ASN A 90 6.44 -12.21 1.10
C ASN A 90 7.78 -12.30 1.87
N ASP A 91 7.82 -11.84 3.12
CA ASP A 91 9.00 -11.89 4.00
C ASP A 91 10.25 -11.16 3.45
N ARG A 92 10.07 -10.20 2.54
CA ARG A 92 11.14 -9.41 1.90
C ARG A 92 11.29 -8.03 2.56
N ALA A 93 11.37 -8.02 3.88
CA ALA A 93 11.45 -6.79 4.69
C ALA A 93 12.58 -5.82 4.25
N PRO A 94 13.82 -6.26 3.96
CA PRO A 94 14.87 -5.34 3.53
C PRO A 94 14.55 -4.60 2.23
N GLU A 95 13.76 -5.21 1.34
CA GLU A 95 13.37 -4.61 0.08
C GLU A 95 12.20 -3.64 0.27
N ALA A 96 11.22 -4.03 1.08
CA ALA A 96 10.12 -3.16 1.48
C ALA A 96 10.66 -1.85 2.09
N MET A 97 11.63 -1.94 3.00
CA MET A 97 12.27 -0.79 3.64
C MET A 97 12.87 0.19 2.62
N ARG A 98 13.57 -0.30 1.59
CA ARG A 98 14.15 0.55 0.54
C ARG A 98 13.09 1.28 -0.28
N GLU A 99 11.96 0.64 -0.52
CA GLU A 99 10.82 1.28 -1.20
C GLU A 99 10.18 2.35 -0.31
N LEU A 100 9.99 2.08 0.98
CA LEU A 100 9.40 3.03 1.91
C LEU A 100 10.29 4.25 2.17
N GLU A 101 11.62 4.09 2.23
CA GLU A 101 12.56 5.20 2.35
C GLU A 101 12.49 6.18 1.17
N ARG A 102 12.10 5.72 -0.02
CA ARG A 102 11.83 6.61 -1.16
C ARG A 102 10.53 7.38 -0.96
N VAL A 103 9.49 6.71 -0.45
CA VAL A 103 8.21 7.38 -0.09
C VAL A 103 8.44 8.47 0.95
N GLU A 104 9.26 8.21 1.98
CA GLU A 104 9.60 9.21 3.02
C GLU A 104 10.23 10.47 2.42
N LYS A 105 11.08 10.33 1.40
CA LYS A 105 11.74 11.45 0.72
C LYS A 105 10.79 12.22 -0.19
N GLU A 106 9.87 11.53 -0.86
CA GLU A 106 9.00 12.09 -1.89
C GLU A 106 7.70 12.70 -1.33
N ALA A 107 7.11 12.10 -0.28
CA ALA A 107 5.81 12.48 0.27
C ALA A 107 5.90 13.00 1.71
N ALA A 108 6.99 13.68 2.03
CA ALA A 108 7.31 14.15 3.37
C ALA A 108 6.27 15.09 4.00
N ASP A 109 5.25 15.59 3.30
CA ASP A 109 4.30 16.56 3.87
C ASP A 109 2.82 16.19 3.71
N ASN A 110 2.52 14.96 3.27
CA ASN A 110 1.13 14.52 3.13
C ASN A 110 0.68 13.69 4.36
N PRO A 111 -0.37 14.10 5.10
CA PRO A 111 -0.83 13.37 6.28
C PRO A 111 -1.38 11.98 5.96
N PHE A 112 -2.09 11.84 4.83
CA PHE A 112 -2.63 10.56 4.37
C PHE A 112 -1.50 9.59 4.01
N THR A 113 -0.45 10.07 3.34
CA THR A 113 0.74 9.25 3.07
C THR A 113 1.48 8.89 4.35
N SER A 114 1.65 9.84 5.28
CA SER A 114 2.29 9.58 6.57
C SER A 114 1.55 8.48 7.35
N TYR A 115 0.22 8.55 7.38
CA TYR A 115 -0.61 7.53 8.02
C TYR A 115 -0.45 6.13 7.37
N ASN A 116 -0.56 6.04 6.04
CA ASN A 116 -0.45 4.75 5.35
C ASN A 116 0.97 4.17 5.46
N LEU A 117 1.99 5.01 5.33
CA LEU A 117 3.37 4.64 5.53
C LEU A 117 3.63 4.11 6.95
N GLY A 118 3.05 4.78 7.96
CA GLY A 118 3.12 4.34 9.35
C GLY A 118 2.48 2.97 9.58
N LEU A 119 1.38 2.65 8.89
CA LEU A 119 0.77 1.31 8.95
C LEU A 119 1.70 0.24 8.39
N ILE A 120 2.40 0.52 7.29
CA ILE A 120 3.33 -0.44 6.68
C ILE A 120 4.57 -0.63 7.56
N TYR A 121 5.10 0.45 8.14
CA TYR A 121 6.19 0.33 9.13
C TYR A 121 5.77 -0.48 10.35
N LEU A 122 4.52 -0.33 10.81
CA LEU A 122 4.00 -1.16 11.89
C LEU A 122 3.96 -2.65 11.50
N ASP A 123 3.52 -2.96 10.28
CA ASP A 123 3.52 -4.35 9.76
C ASP A 123 4.95 -4.93 9.70
N LEU A 124 5.94 -4.08 9.41
CA LEU A 124 7.37 -4.41 9.44
C LEU A 124 7.98 -4.41 10.85
N ARG A 125 7.19 -4.11 11.89
CA ARG A 125 7.62 -3.96 13.30
C ARG A 125 8.62 -2.81 13.54
N GLU A 126 8.67 -1.86 12.62
CA GLU A 126 9.41 -0.60 12.74
C GLU A 126 8.62 0.41 13.57
N TYR A 127 8.39 0.06 14.84
CA TYR A 127 7.46 0.77 15.71
C TYR A 127 7.81 2.25 15.92
N ASN A 128 9.11 2.58 16.01
CA ASN A 128 9.56 3.95 16.21
C ASN A 128 9.18 4.83 15.01
N LYS A 129 9.39 4.33 13.78
CA LYS A 129 8.99 5.05 12.55
C LYS A 129 7.47 5.16 12.45
N ALA A 130 6.75 4.08 12.75
CA ALA A 130 5.30 4.08 12.75
C ALA A 130 4.71 5.10 13.73
N LEU A 131 5.27 5.20 14.95
CA LEU A 131 4.86 6.16 15.97
C LEU A 131 5.10 7.61 15.52
N GLN A 132 6.30 7.92 14.99
CA GLN A 132 6.62 9.24 14.48
C GLN A 132 5.66 9.68 13.38
N LEU A 133 5.35 8.78 12.44
CA LEU A 133 4.42 9.06 11.35
C LEU A 133 2.96 9.19 11.81
N ALA A 134 2.56 8.44 12.84
CA ALA A 134 1.25 8.59 13.46
C ALA A 134 1.08 9.99 14.07
N HIS A 135 2.05 10.45 14.85
CA HIS A 135 2.04 11.80 15.42
C HIS A 135 2.04 12.87 14.35
N LYS A 136 2.84 12.70 13.30
CA LYS A 136 2.90 13.63 12.17
C LYS A 136 1.55 13.76 11.46
N ALA A 137 0.91 12.63 11.12
CA ALA A 137 -0.40 12.64 10.49
C ALA A 137 -1.45 13.31 11.38
N MET A 138 -1.47 12.98 12.68
CA MET A 138 -2.40 13.59 13.64
C MET A 138 -2.17 15.09 13.83
N ALA A 139 -0.92 15.54 13.90
CA ALA A 139 -0.57 16.96 14.02
C ALA A 139 -1.01 17.79 12.80
N GLN A 140 -1.15 17.14 11.63
CA GLN A 140 -1.66 17.72 10.40
C GLN A 140 -3.20 17.58 10.27
N GLY A 141 -3.90 17.17 11.33
CA GLY A 141 -5.35 17.07 11.37
C GLY A 141 -5.93 15.78 10.78
N PHE A 142 -5.12 14.75 10.55
CA PHE A 142 -5.62 13.44 10.12
C PHE A 142 -6.37 12.76 11.27
N VAL A 143 -7.66 12.49 11.06
CA VAL A 143 -8.59 12.06 12.12
C VAL A 143 -8.68 10.54 12.28
N GLN A 144 -8.14 9.77 11.34
CA GLN A 144 -8.22 8.31 11.38
C GLN A 144 -7.30 7.76 12.48
N THR A 145 -7.86 6.93 13.35
CA THR A 145 -7.18 6.43 14.54
C THR A 145 -6.54 5.05 14.35
N GLY A 146 -6.78 4.38 13.23
CA GLY A 146 -6.38 2.97 13.05
C GLY A 146 -4.89 2.69 13.29
N LEU A 147 -4.00 3.59 12.86
CA LEU A 147 -2.57 3.48 13.16
C LEU A 147 -2.27 3.61 14.65
N ARG A 148 -2.85 4.62 15.33
CA ARG A 148 -2.75 4.79 16.79
C ARG A 148 -3.26 3.56 17.53
N ASP A 149 -4.46 3.09 17.18
CA ASP A 149 -5.12 2.00 17.86
C ASP A 149 -4.29 0.70 17.72
N ARG A 150 -3.69 0.46 16.54
CA ARG A 150 -2.77 -0.67 16.32
C ARG A 150 -1.45 -0.52 17.11
N LEU A 151 -0.90 0.69 17.23
CA LEU A 151 0.26 0.95 18.07
C LEU A 151 -0.04 0.73 19.55
N GLN A 152 -1.23 1.13 20.02
CA GLN A 152 -1.68 0.89 21.39
C GLN A 152 -1.81 -0.61 21.67
N LEU A 153 -2.45 -1.36 20.77
CA LEU A 153 -2.56 -2.82 20.89
C LEU A 153 -1.19 -3.52 20.92
N ALA A 154 -0.19 -2.97 20.22
CA ALA A 154 1.18 -3.47 20.25
C ALA A 154 1.98 -3.05 21.50
N GLY A 155 1.42 -2.19 22.37
CA GLY A 155 2.12 -1.59 23.51
C GLY A 155 3.24 -0.63 23.07
N LYS A 156 3.09 -0.01 21.89
CA LYS A 156 4.09 0.87 21.25
C LYS A 156 3.60 2.30 21.06
N TRP A 157 2.38 2.61 21.48
CA TRP A 157 1.90 3.98 21.52
C TRP A 157 2.49 4.72 22.71
N GLN A 158 2.95 5.93 22.45
CA GLN A 158 3.29 6.92 23.46
C GLN A 158 2.61 8.22 23.01
N ASP A 159 2.04 8.98 23.93
CA ASP A 159 1.48 10.28 23.55
C ASP A 159 2.60 11.22 23.13
N PRO A 160 2.37 12.10 22.14
CA PRO A 160 3.38 13.07 21.75
C PRO A 160 3.67 13.97 22.95
N GLU A 161 4.95 14.23 23.24
CA GLU A 161 5.31 15.17 24.31
C GLU A 161 4.58 16.51 24.10
N GLU A 162 3.89 16.98 25.13
CA GLU A 162 3.26 18.29 25.12
C GLU A 162 4.37 19.32 24.88
N ARG A 163 4.41 19.92 23.69
CA ARG A 163 5.22 21.12 23.49
C ARG A 163 4.65 22.18 24.43
N PRO A 164 5.44 22.74 25.38
CA PRO A 164 4.95 23.81 26.23
C PRO A 164 4.36 24.88 25.32
N THR A 165 3.10 25.23 25.56
CA THR A 165 2.46 26.35 24.88
C THR A 165 3.34 27.57 25.11
N ALA A 166 3.87 28.13 24.03
CA ALA A 166 4.56 29.42 24.11
C ALA A 166 3.52 30.43 24.60
N VAL A 167 3.59 30.73 25.89
CA VAL A 167 2.82 31.79 26.53
C VAL A 167 3.17 33.07 25.78
N LYS A 168 2.18 33.63 25.07
CA LYS A 168 2.26 34.99 24.52
C LYS A 168 2.14 36.01 25.64
#